data_AF-A0AAV1YQZ6-F1
#
_entry.id   AF-A0AAV1YQZ6-F1
#
_cell.length_a   1.000
_cell.length_b   1.000
_cell.length_c   1.000
_cell.angle_alpha   90.00
_cell.angle_beta   90.00
_cell.angle_gamma   90.00
#
_symmetry.space_group_name_H-M   'P 1'
#
loop_
_entity.id
_entity.type
_entity.pdbx_description
1 polymer ?
#
loop_
_entity_poly.entity_id
_entity_poly.type
_entity_poly.pdbx_seq_one_letter_code
_entity_poly.pdbx_strand_id
1 'polypeptide(L)' 'MSIKEKQDQLLPLFEKLTTLTRQQLPVDQRDPRLIGVGVLPRGTLFSCFHERHLKEATKLFEIFFSKSNFALFCLKDVKI' A
#
# COMPACT_ATOMS: atom_id res chain seq x y z
N MET A 1 -22.51 1.09 -1.84
CA MET A 1 -21.59 1.24 -2.98
C MET A 1 -21.94 0.22 -4.04
N SER A 2 -22.21 0.69 -5.26
CA SER A 2 -22.35 -0.18 -6.42
C SER A 2 -21.02 -0.81 -6.81
N ILE A 3 -21.05 -1.91 -7.57
CA ILE A 3 -19.82 -2.57 -8.06
C ILE A 3 -19.00 -1.60 -8.93
N LYS A 4 -19.69 -0.79 -9.74
CA LYS A 4 -19.06 0.24 -10.59
C LYS A 4 -18.30 1.29 -9.76
N GLU A 5 -18.92 1.83 -8.72
CA GLU A 5 -18.26 2.78 -7.81
C GLU A 5 -17.02 2.19 -7.14
N LYS A 6 -17.04 0.90 -6.77
CA LYS A 6 -15.88 0.22 -6.20
C LYS A 6 -14.76 0.09 -7.22
N GLN A 7 -15.09 -0.26 -8.46
CA GLN A 7 -14.13 -0.35 -9.55
C GLN A 7 -13.49 1.01 -9.86
N ASP A 8 -14.30 2.07 -9.91
CA ASP A 8 -13.84 3.45 -10.15
C ASP A 8 -12.89 3.95 -9.03
N GLN A 9 -13.03 3.42 -7.80
CA GLN A 9 -12.12 3.71 -6.69
C GLN A 9 -10.85 2.84 -6.70
N LEU A 10 -10.93 1.61 -7.21
CA LEU A 10 -9.83 0.65 -7.20
C LEU A 10 -8.83 0.91 -8.33
N LEU A 11 -9.31 1.13 -9.56
CA LEU A 11 -8.46 1.28 -10.74
C LEU A 11 -7.38 2.37 -10.59
N PRO A 12 -7.68 3.57 -10.06
CA PRO A 12 -6.68 4.62 -9.88
C PRO A 12 -5.54 4.27 -8.91
N LEU A 13 -5.72 3.26 -8.04
CA LEU A 13 -4.66 2.81 -7.13
C LEU A 13 -3.56 2.02 -7.85
N PHE A 14 -3.88 1.44 -9.01
CA PHE A 14 -2.94 0.67 -9.85
C PHE A 14 -2.41 1.47 -11.04
N GLU A 15 -2.88 2.70 -11.23
CA GLU A 15 -2.34 3.60 -12.23
C GLU A 15 -1.03 4.23 -11.73
N LYS A 16 -0.07 4.42 -12.65
CA LYS A 16 1.14 5.21 -12.38
C LYS A 16 1.98 4.72 -11.18
N LEU A 17 1.94 3.42 -10.88
CA LEU A 17 2.69 2.79 -9.79
C LEU A 17 4.20 3.06 -9.87
N THR A 18 4.74 3.20 -11.09
CA THR A 18 6.16 3.49 -11.34
C THR A 18 6.49 4.98 -11.35
N THR A 19 5.48 5.85 -11.46
CA THR A 19 5.63 7.31 -11.49
C THR A 19 5.57 7.94 -10.10
N LEU A 20 5.12 7.17 -9.10
CA LEU A 20 5.17 7.52 -7.69
C LEU A 20 6.64 7.77 -7.27
N THR A 21 6.89 8.98 -6.79
CA THR A 21 8.19 9.56 -6.45
C THR A 21 9.10 8.61 -5.69
N ARG A 22 10.41 8.64 -6.02
CA ARG A 22 11.47 7.97 -5.23
C ARG A 22 11.57 8.49 -3.79
N GLN A 23 10.96 9.64 -3.52
CA GLN A 23 10.85 10.21 -2.18
C GLN A 23 9.84 9.42 -1.36
N GLN A 24 10.36 8.74 -0.36
CA GLN A 24 9.57 8.14 0.69
C GLN A 24 9.05 9.23 1.62
N LEU A 25 7.83 9.08 2.15
CA LEU A 25 7.32 10.04 3.12
C LEU A 25 8.14 9.98 4.42
N PRO A 26 8.39 11.14 5.07
CA PRO A 26 8.97 11.17 6.41
C PRO A 26 8.17 10.28 7.37
N VAL A 27 8.85 9.61 8.30
CA VAL A 27 8.24 8.67 9.24
C VAL A 27 7.10 9.32 10.03
N ASP A 28 7.24 10.60 10.35
CA ASP A 28 6.27 11.40 11.12
C ASP A 28 4.97 11.71 10.34
N GLN A 29 5.00 11.56 9.01
CA GLN A 29 3.86 11.78 8.12
C GLN A 29 3.20 10.46 7.71
N ARG A 30 3.72 9.31 8.17
CA ARG A 30 3.16 7.99 7.85
C ARG A 30 2.00 7.70 8.80
N ASP A 31 1.01 6.99 8.27
CA ASP A 31 -0.07 6.44 9.08
C ASP A 31 0.53 5.50 10.16
N PRO A 32 0.18 5.66 11.44
CA PRO A 32 0.65 4.77 12.52
C PRO A 32 0.37 3.29 12.26
N ARG A 33 -0.64 2.97 11.44
CA ARG A 33 -0.96 1.59 11.05
C ARG A 33 0.06 0.99 10.08
N LEU A 34 0.81 1.84 9.38
CA LEU A 34 1.84 1.45 8.41
C LEU A 34 3.25 1.42 9.04
N ILE A 35 3.35 1.41 10.37
CA ILE A 35 4.62 1.30 11.07
C ILE A 35 5.25 -0.06 10.77
N GLY A 36 6.42 -0.05 10.13
CA GLY A 36 7.18 -1.24 9.76
C GLY A 36 6.82 -1.85 8.40
N VAL A 37 6.06 -1.13 7.57
CA VAL A 37 6.03 -1.34 6.10
C VAL A 37 6.69 -0.15 5.40
N GLY A 38 7.20 -0.35 4.19
CA GLY A 38 8.09 0.62 3.52
C GLY A 38 9.56 0.44 3.88
N VAL A 39 9.99 -0.79 4.15
CA VAL A 39 11.41 -1.12 4.38
C VAL A 39 12.11 -1.33 3.04
N LEU A 40 11.40 -1.93 2.07
CA LEU A 40 11.91 -2.09 0.71
C LEU A 40 11.96 -0.74 -0.02
N PRO A 41 13.15 -0.29 -0.48
CA PRO A 41 13.27 0.99 -1.18
C PRO A 41 12.50 1.00 -2.50
N ARG A 42 11.84 2.12 -2.79
CA ARG A 42 11.16 2.34 -4.07
C ARG A 42 12.16 2.23 -5.23
N GLY A 43 11.77 1.54 -6.30
CA GLY A 43 12.63 1.31 -7.47
C GLY A 43 13.55 0.09 -7.37
N THR A 44 13.50 -0.67 -6.28
CA THR A 44 14.12 -2.00 -6.18
C THR A 44 13.14 -3.09 -6.58
N LEU A 45 13.66 -4.25 -7.01
CA LEU A 45 12.83 -5.38 -7.39
C LEU A 45 12.25 -6.06 -6.15
N PHE A 46 10.92 -6.15 -6.10
CA PHE A 46 10.24 -7.05 -5.18
C PHE A 46 10.50 -8.51 -5.61
N SER A 47 10.66 -9.39 -4.63
CA SER A 47 10.94 -10.81 -4.86
C SER A 47 9.91 -11.63 -4.11
N CYS A 48 9.18 -12.48 -4.83
CA CYS A 48 8.17 -13.37 -4.27
C CYS A 48 8.78 -14.58 -3.54
N PHE A 49 10.11 -14.67 -3.45
CA PHE A 49 10.83 -15.78 -2.80
C PHE A 49 11.72 -15.31 -1.66
N HIS A 50 11.99 -14.00 -1.56
CA HIS A 50 12.85 -13.47 -0.51
C HIS A 50 12.05 -13.25 0.77
N GLU A 51 12.44 -13.94 1.84
CA GLU A 51 11.72 -13.93 3.13
C GLU A 51 11.43 -12.51 3.65
N ARG A 52 12.39 -11.58 3.53
CA ARG A 52 12.20 -10.20 4.00
C ARG A 52 11.11 -9.47 3.22
N HIS A 53 11.08 -9.66 1.90
CA HIS A 53 10.08 -9.04 1.02
C HIS A 53 8.70 -9.64 1.31
N LEU A 54 8.63 -10.95 1.52
CA LEU A 54 7.39 -11.63 1.88
C LEU A 54 6.86 -11.19 3.24
N LYS A 55 7.72 -11.09 4.27
CA LYS A 55 7.31 -10.60 5.60
C LYS A 55 6.70 -9.20 5.54
N GLU A 56 7.31 -8.30 4.76
CA GLU A 56 6.78 -6.95 4.56
C GLU A 56 5.44 -6.97 3.81
N ALA A 57 5.33 -7.77 2.75
CA ALA A 57 4.10 -7.91 1.98
C ALA A 57 2.96 -8.53 2.79
N THR A 58 3.24 -9.54 3.62
CA THR A 58 2.28 -10.15 4.55
C THR A 58 1.75 -9.13 5.53
N LYS A 59 2.63 -8.36 6.17
CA LYS A 59 2.23 -7.31 7.11
C LYS A 59 1.35 -6.24 6.43
N LEU A 60 1.70 -5.83 5.22
CA LEU A 60 0.89 -4.90 4.43
C LEU A 60 -0.49 -5.49 4.13
N PHE A 61 -0.55 -6.77 3.77
CA PHE A 61 -1.80 -7.47 3.49
C PHE A 61 -2.69 -7.61 4.74
N GLU A 62 -2.12 -7.95 5.90
CA GLU A 62 -2.84 -8.02 7.18
C GLU A 62 -3.49 -6.67 7.53
N ILE A 63 -2.77 -5.55 7.34
CA ILE A 63 -3.29 -4.20 7.56
C ILE A 63 -4.45 -3.89 6.61
N PHE A 64 -4.38 -4.35 5.36
CA PHE A 64 -5.48 -4.18 4.40
C PHE A 64 -6.67 -5.07 4.71
N PHE A 65 -6.43 -6.30 5.16
CA PHE A 65 -7.47 -7.28 5.48
C PHE A 65 -8.20 -6.94 6.79
N SER A 66 -7.53 -6.30 7.75
CA SER A 66 -8.15 -5.87 9.00
C SER A 66 -9.14 -4.71 8.82
N LYS A 67 -9.21 -4.08 7.64
CA LYS A 67 -10.12 -2.97 7.38
C LYS A 67 -11.55 -3.46 7.19
N SER A 68 -12.45 -2.98 8.04
CA SER A 68 -13.86 -3.41 8.07
C SER A 68 -14.70 -2.95 6.88
N ASN A 69 -14.21 -2.01 6.05
CA ASN A 69 -14.98 -1.47 4.92
C ASN A 69 -14.10 -1.13 3.72
N PHE A 70 -14.65 -1.28 2.51
CA PHE A 70 -14.00 -1.01 1.23
C PHE A 70 -13.53 0.45 1.09
N ALA A 71 -14.31 1.41 1.58
CA ALA A 71 -13.90 2.82 1.56
C ALA A 71 -12.65 3.08 2.43
N LEU A 72 -12.53 2.37 3.55
CA LEU A 72 -11.35 2.44 4.40
C LEU A 72 -10.13 1.80 3.72
N PHE A 73 -10.35 0.76 2.91
CA PHE A 73 -9.31 0.14 2.08
C PHE A 73 -8.79 1.09 1.00
N CYS A 74 -9.68 1.73 0.24
CA CYS A 74 -9.35 2.62 -0.87
C CYS A 74 -8.90 4.04 -0.47
N LEU A 75 -8.86 4.38 0.82
CA LEU A 75 -8.37 5.69 1.27
C LEU A 75 -6.92 5.93 0.81
N LYS A 76 -6.77 6.97 -0.02
CA LYS A 76 -5.54 7.39 -0.73
C LYS A 76 -4.40 7.85 0.18
N ASP A 77 -4.61 7.84 1.49
CA ASP A 77 -3.63 8.25 2.51
C ASP A 77 -2.66 7.13 2.90
N VAL A 78 -2.80 5.93 2.32
CA VAL A 78 -1.74 4.90 2.37
C VAL A 78 -0.62 5.31 1.39
N LYS A 79 0.05 6.41 1.68
CA LYS A 79 1.31 6.78 1.05
C LYS A 79 2.43 6.32 1.99
N ILE A 80 3.26 5.41 1.49
CA ILE A 80 4.42 4.84 2.19
C ILE A 80 5.70 5.59 1.81
#